data_AF-T1FXK2-F1
#
_entry.id   AF-T1FXK2-F1
#
_cell.length_a   1.000
_cell.length_b   1.000
_cell.length_c   1.000
_cell.angle_alpha   90.00
_cell.angle_beta   90.00
_cell.angle_gamma   90.00
#
_symmetry.space_group_name_H-M   'P 1'
#
loop_
_entity.id
_entity.type
_entity.pdbx_description
1 polymer ?
#
loop_
_entity_poly.entity_id
_entity_poly.type
_entity_poly.pdbx_seq_one_letter_code
_entity_poly.pdbx_strand_id
1 'polypeptide(L)'
;FGRINGLLITAVTGLAHQTVNHSITFRAVNGVHTNGVENLWRCAKQKFKRMNGTCDAHVQSYLDEFMWMRTIGERKKRFQKALELIRHYYAV
;
A
#
# COMPACT_ATOMS: atom_id res chain seq x y z
N PHE A 1 -5.76 -22.54 -12.94
CA PHE A 1 -5.34 -21.29 -12.27
C PHE A 1 -4.91 -21.61 -10.84
N GLY A 2 -3.69 -21.97 -10.46
CA GLY A 2 -2.37 -21.89 -11.05
C GLY A 2 -1.41 -21.76 -9.85
N ARG A 3 -1.11 -22.88 -9.19
CA ARG A 3 -0.34 -23.02 -7.91
C ARG A 3 1.06 -22.36 -7.94
N ILE A 4 1.49 -21.96 -9.13
CA ILE A 4 2.78 -21.40 -9.49
C ILE A 4 2.96 -19.92 -9.07
N ASN A 5 1.87 -19.15 -8.95
CA ASN A 5 1.98 -17.71 -8.63
C ASN A 5 2.15 -17.44 -7.12
N GLY A 6 1.49 -18.21 -6.25
CA GLY A 6 1.54 -17.97 -4.80
C GLY A 6 2.89 -18.31 -4.16
N LEU A 7 3.57 -19.36 -4.67
CA LEU A 7 4.89 -19.78 -4.19
C LEU A 7 5.97 -18.74 -4.53
N LEU A 8 5.95 -18.18 -5.74
CA LEU A 8 6.91 -17.17 -6.19
C LEU A 8 6.78 -15.87 -5.38
N ILE A 9 5.55 -15.39 -5.16
CA ILE A 9 5.32 -14.15 -4.39
C ILE A 9 5.81 -14.32 -2.94
N THR A 10 5.52 -15.47 -2.32
CA THR A 10 5.96 -15.74 -0.94
C THR A 10 7.48 -15.81 -0.85
N ALA A 11 8.15 -16.45 -1.82
CA ALA A 11 9.61 -16.54 -1.85
C ALA A 11 10.29 -15.16 -2.02
N VAL A 12 9.70 -14.27 -2.83
CA VAL A 12 10.26 -12.93 -3.09
C VAL A 12 10.00 -11.95 -1.95
N THR A 13 8.82 -12.02 -1.32
CA THR A 13 8.38 -11.02 -0.33
C THR A 13 8.47 -11.50 1.12
N GLY A 14 8.60 -12.80 1.37
CA GLY A 14 8.43 -13.41 2.69
C GLY A 14 6.98 -13.39 3.21
N LEU A 15 6.03 -12.85 2.44
CA LEU A 15 4.64 -12.73 2.86
C LEU A 15 3.81 -13.89 2.33
N ALA A 16 3.05 -14.55 3.22
CA ALA A 16 2.14 -15.62 2.84
C ALA A 16 1.05 -15.11 1.87
N HIS A 17 1.15 -15.52 0.61
CA HIS A 17 0.14 -15.19 -0.39
C HIS A 17 -1.12 -16.03 -0.21
N GLN A 18 -2.28 -15.38 -0.13
CA GLN A 18 -3.59 -16.02 -0.02
C GLN A 18 -4.49 -15.58 -1.18
N THR A 19 -5.42 -16.45 -1.58
CA THR A 19 -6.29 -16.22 -2.75
C THR A 19 -7.74 -16.43 -2.38
N VAL A 20 -8.63 -15.65 -2.99
CA VAL A 20 -10.10 -15.80 -2.89
C VAL A 20 -10.65 -16.06 -4.29
N ASN A 21 -11.51 -17.06 -4.43
CA ASN A 21 -12.21 -17.33 -5.68
C ASN A 21 -13.58 -16.62 -5.70
N HIS A 22 -13.63 -15.44 -6.32
CA HIS A 22 -14.85 -14.62 -6.43
C HIS A 22 -15.94 -15.22 -7.32
N SER A 23 -15.66 -16.26 -8.12
CA SER A 23 -16.70 -17.03 -8.82
C SER A 23 -17.49 -17.95 -7.88
N ILE A 24 -17.00 -18.18 -6.66
CA ILE A 24 -17.65 -19.05 -5.68
C ILE A 24 -18.13 -18.22 -4.47
N THR A 25 -17.26 -17.40 -3.89
CA THR A 25 -17.54 -16.66 -2.66
C THR A 25 -16.77 -15.33 -2.61
N PHE A 26 -17.38 -14.28 -2.05
CA PHE A 26 -16.71 -12.99 -1.81
C PHE A 26 -15.64 -13.05 -0.70
N ARG A 27 -15.73 -14.02 0.20
CA ARG A 27 -14.79 -14.27 1.31
C ARG A 27 -14.47 -15.76 1.31
N ALA A 28 -13.19 -16.10 1.37
CA ALA A 28 -12.77 -17.50 1.48
C ALA A 28 -13.23 -18.11 2.81
N VAL A 29 -13.33 -19.43 2.85
CA VAL A 29 -13.81 -20.19 4.02
C VAL A 29 -12.98 -19.90 5.28
N ASN A 30 -11.68 -19.65 5.11
CA ASN A 30 -10.76 -19.27 6.19
C ASN A 30 -10.86 -17.77 6.60
N GLY A 31 -11.86 -17.05 6.10
CA GLY A 31 -12.11 -15.66 6.43
C GLY A 31 -11.36 -14.62 5.58
N VAL A 32 -10.44 -15.04 4.70
CA VAL A 32 -9.67 -14.14 3.82
C VAL A 32 -10.59 -13.41 2.86
N HIS A 33 -10.35 -12.11 2.68
CA HIS A 33 -11.08 -11.27 1.73
C HIS A 33 -10.18 -10.16 1.17
N THR A 34 -10.58 -9.60 0.03
CA THR A 34 -9.83 -8.55 -0.67
C THR A 34 -10.25 -7.13 -0.29
N ASN A 35 -11.36 -6.94 0.44
CA ASN A 35 -11.91 -5.61 0.74
C ASN A 35 -10.91 -4.64 1.40
N GLY A 36 -10.02 -5.15 2.26
CA GLY A 36 -9.01 -4.33 2.93
C GLY A 36 -8.00 -3.74 1.95
N VAL A 37 -7.41 -4.60 1.10
CA VAL A 37 -6.44 -4.17 0.08
C VAL A 37 -7.10 -3.32 -1.01
N GLU A 38 -8.34 -3.63 -1.39
CA GLU A 38 -9.11 -2.82 -2.33
C GLU A 38 -9.39 -1.41 -1.79
N ASN A 39 -9.81 -1.30 -0.54
CA ASN A 39 -10.04 -0.01 0.10
C ASN A 39 -8.72 0.79 0.26
N LEU A 40 -7.63 0.11 0.62
CA LEU A 40 -6.30 0.74 0.70
C LEU A 40 -5.91 1.33 -0.65
N TRP A 41 -6.06 0.56 -1.73
CA TRP A 41 -5.75 1.02 -3.09
C TRP A 41 -6.67 2.14 -3.56
N ARG A 42 -7.96 2.09 -3.20
CA ARG A 42 -8.91 3.19 -3.44
C ARG A 42 -8.43 4.49 -2.78
N CYS A 43 -7.98 4.44 -1.53
CA CYS A 43 -7.44 5.60 -0.82
C CYS A 43 -6.15 6.12 -1.45
N ALA A 44 -5.21 5.24 -1.79
CA ALA A 44 -3.94 5.63 -2.43
C ALA A 44 -4.18 6.37 -3.76
N LYS A 45 -5.08 5.85 -4.61
CA LYS A 45 -5.43 6.46 -5.90
C LYS A 45 -6.19 7.77 -5.80
N GLN A 46 -6.77 8.11 -4.65
CA GLN A 46 -7.59 9.31 -4.51
C GLN A 46 -6.79 10.59 -4.78
N LYS A 47 -5.51 10.63 -4.39
CA LYS A 47 -4.61 11.76 -4.66
C LYS A 47 -4.40 11.93 -6.16
N PHE A 48 -4.05 10.85 -6.87
CA PHE A 48 -3.86 10.88 -8.33
C PHE A 48 -5.10 11.33 -9.08
N LYS A 49 -6.29 10.85 -8.68
CA LYS A 49 -7.56 11.26 -9.30
C LYS A 49 -7.83 12.77 -9.17
N ARG A 50 -7.50 13.37 -8.03
CA ARG A 50 -7.65 14.82 -7.80
C ARG A 50 -6.68 15.66 -8.63
N MET A 51 -5.55 15.08 -9.03
CA MET A 51 -4.53 15.72 -9.85
C MET A 51 -4.69 15.41 -11.35
N ASN A 52 -5.74 14.69 -11.73
CA ASN A 52 -5.97 14.18 -13.09
C ASN A 52 -4.83 13.27 -13.60
N GLY A 53 -4.20 12.53 -12.70
CA GLY A 53 -3.04 11.67 -12.99
C GLY A 53 -1.74 12.21 -12.41
N THR A 54 -0.64 11.54 -12.74
CA THR A 54 0.72 11.98 -12.44
C THR A 54 1.69 11.30 -13.41
N CYS A 55 2.94 11.77 -13.49
CA CYS A 55 3.98 11.08 -14.23
C CYS A 55 4.36 9.77 -13.53
N ASP A 56 4.61 8.70 -14.29
CA ASP A 56 5.01 7.39 -13.76
C ASP A 56 6.25 7.48 -12.86
N ALA A 57 7.19 8.39 -13.17
CA ALA A 57 8.39 8.63 -12.37
C ALA A 57 8.09 9.08 -10.93
N HIS A 58 6.91 9.65 -10.67
CA HIS A 58 6.51 10.13 -9.34
C HIS A 58 5.59 9.17 -8.59
N VAL A 59 5.06 8.14 -9.26
CA VAL A 59 4.09 7.21 -8.65
C VAL A 59 4.67 6.57 -7.39
N GLN A 60 5.93 6.12 -7.45
CA GLN A 60 6.58 5.48 -6.30
C GLN A 60 6.68 6.44 -5.10
N SER A 61 7.17 7.67 -5.30
CA SER A 61 7.31 8.65 -4.22
C SER A 61 5.98 9.00 -3.57
N TYR A 62 4.89 9.05 -4.34
CA TYR A 62 3.56 9.28 -3.77
C TYR A 62 3.02 8.08 -2.99
N LEU A 63 3.34 6.85 -3.41
CA LEU A 63 3.00 5.64 -2.65
C LEU A 63 3.80 5.58 -1.35
N ASP A 64 5.08 5.94 -1.37
CA ASP A 64 5.94 6.01 -0.18
C ASP A 64 5.41 7.05 0.81
N GLU A 65 5.07 8.26 0.32
CA GLU A 65 4.42 9.31 1.12
C GLU A 65 3.10 8.80 1.73
N PHE A 66 2.25 8.15 0.93
CA PHE A 66 0.97 7.60 1.40
C PHE A 66 1.17 6.56 2.50
N MET A 67 2.14 5.64 2.35
CA MET A 67 2.44 4.61 3.34
C MET A 67 3.03 5.22 4.61
N TRP A 68 3.98 6.14 4.48
CA TRP A 68 4.57 6.85 5.61
C TRP A 68 3.54 7.65 6.41
N MET A 69 2.61 8.34 5.73
CA MET A 69 1.53 9.06 6.41
C MET A 69 0.60 8.15 7.23
N ARG A 70 0.52 6.86 6.90
CA ARG A 70 -0.29 5.87 7.63
C ARG A 70 0.44 5.27 8.82
N THR A 71 1.77 5.26 8.83
CA THR A 71 2.53 4.91 10.05
C THR A 71 2.38 6.00 11.11
N ILE A 72 2.12 7.24 10.68
CA ILE A 72 1.84 8.38 11.55
C ILE A 72 0.32 8.50 11.75
N GLY A 73 -0.19 7.84 12.79
CA GLY A 73 -1.62 7.84 13.12
C GLY A 73 -2.22 9.23 13.36
N GLU A 74 -1.42 10.19 13.83
CA GLU A 74 -1.87 11.55 14.10
C GLU A 74 -1.48 12.54 13.00
N ARG A 75 -2.47 13.06 12.27
CA ARG A 75 -2.25 14.00 11.16
C ARG A 75 -1.47 15.25 11.57
N LYS A 76 -1.70 15.78 12.78
CA LYS A 76 -1.04 17.00 13.28
C LYS A 76 0.48 16.81 13.46
N LYS A 77 0.92 15.58 13.71
CA LYS A 77 2.35 15.25 13.90
C LYS A 77 3.12 15.03 12.60
N ARG A 78 2.44 14.88 11.46
CA ARG A 78 3.09 14.56 10.18
C ARG A 78 4.13 15.58 9.77
N PHE A 79 3.81 16.86 9.88
CA PHE A 79 4.76 17.92 9.52
C PHE A 79 6.02 17.86 10.39
N GLN A 80 5.86 17.76 11.72
CA GLN A 80 6.99 17.62 12.63
C GLN A 80 7.83 16.37 12.34
N LYS A 81 7.19 15.24 12.04
CA LYS A 81 7.87 14.00 11.66
C LYS A 81 8.63 14.13 10.33
N ALA A 82 8.11 14.90 9.38
CA ALA A 82 8.85 15.19 8.15
C ALA A 82 10.13 15.98 8.44
N LEU A 83 10.06 17.00 9.30
CA LEU A 83 11.23 17.77 9.72
C LEU A 83 12.27 16.91 10.45
N GLU A 84 11.83 16.00 11.32
CA GLU A 84 12.72 15.05 12.00
C GLU A 84 13.46 14.14 11.00
N LEU A 85 12.77 13.66 9.95
CA LEU A 85 13.40 12.87 8.89
C LEU A 85 14.40 13.69 8.09
N ILE A 86 14.04 14.90 7.67
CA ILE A 86 14.94 15.79 6.93
C ILE A 86 16.20 16.04 7.76
N ARG A 87 16.05 16.37 9.05
CA ARG A 87 17.18 16.54 9.97
C ARG A 87 18.04 15.29 10.07
N HIS A 88 17.44 14.10 10.12
CA HIS A 88 18.20 12.85 10.26
C HIS A 88 19.06 12.53 9.02
N TYR A 89 18.52 12.76 7.82
CA TYR A 89 19.19 12.39 6.56
C TYR A 89 20.04 13.50 5.93
N TYR A 90 19.75 14.77 6.26
CA TYR A 90 20.39 15.94 5.65
C TYR A 90 20.99 16.90 6.69
N ALA A 91 21.27 16.44 7.90
CA ALA A 91 22.05 17.25 8.84
C ALA A 91 23.45 17.53 8.26
N VAL A 92 23.73 18.82 8.08
CA VAL A 92 25.07 19.38 7.84
C VAL A 92 25.74 19.63 9.18
#